data_AF-A0A8J1IZU0-F1
#
_entry.id   AF-A0A8J1IZU0-F1
#
_cell.length_a   1.000
_cell.length_b   1.000
_cell.length_c   1.000
_cell.angle_alpha   90.00
_cell.angle_beta   90.00
_cell.angle_gamma   90.00
#
_symmetry.space_group_name_H-M   'P 1'
#
loop_
_entity.id
_entity.type
_entity.pdbx_description
1 polymer ?
#
loop_
_entity_poly.entity_id
_entity_poly.type
_entity_poly.pdbx_seq_one_letter_code
_entity_poly.pdbx_strand_id
1 'polypeptide(L)'
;MRGRKGNLHFIRFPTYDLPVFLQMAQQKQFSSLHTSLCATGGGAYKFEDDFMTVSGLELWKLDEIDCLIKGVLFIDSVGFNGQSQCFYLENPKDPERCQKIPYNLENPYPLLLVNIGSGVSILAVYSKDNYKRVTGTSLGGGTFFGLCCLLTGCSTFEEALEMASLGDSTKVDKLVRDIYGGDYERFGLPGYAVASSFGNMMSKEKRDSVSKEDLARATLVTITNNIGSIARMCAVNENINRVVFVGNFLRINTISMKLLAYALEYWSKGQLKAFFLEHEGYFGAVGALLELLTTIT
;
A
#
# COMPACT_ATOMS: atom_id res chain seq x y z
N MET A 1 -1.89 22.72 -14.58
CA MET A 1 -2.05 23.32 -13.23
C MET A 1 -1.80 24.83 -13.31
N ARG A 2 -2.65 25.68 -12.72
CA ARG A 2 -2.57 27.16 -12.81
C ARG A 2 -2.38 27.72 -14.23
N GLY A 3 -3.21 27.28 -15.18
CA GLY A 3 -3.14 27.75 -16.58
C GLY A 3 -1.96 27.23 -17.42
N ARG A 4 -0.96 26.57 -16.80
CA ARG A 4 0.14 25.91 -17.53
C ARG A 4 -0.24 24.49 -17.94
N LYS A 5 0.09 24.14 -19.19
CA LYS A 5 0.03 22.78 -19.75
C LYS A 5 1.40 22.12 -19.66
N GLY A 6 1.43 20.84 -19.35
CA GLY A 6 2.66 20.07 -19.23
C GLY A 6 2.39 18.65 -18.77
N ASN A 7 3.46 17.89 -18.58
CA ASN A 7 3.41 16.49 -18.14
C ASN A 7 3.74 16.42 -16.65
N LEU A 8 3.03 15.57 -15.91
CA LEU A 8 3.36 15.24 -14.52
C LEU A 8 4.17 13.95 -14.50
N HIS A 9 5.40 14.01 -13.96
CA HIS A 9 6.31 12.88 -13.89
C HIS A 9 6.34 12.29 -12.47
N PHE A 10 6.38 10.96 -12.38
CA PHE A 10 6.43 10.23 -11.12
C PHE A 10 7.78 9.55 -10.95
N ILE A 11 8.55 9.97 -9.95
CA ILE A 11 9.94 9.53 -9.74
C ILE A 11 10.06 8.97 -8.33
N ARG A 12 10.80 7.87 -8.17
CA ARG A 12 11.07 7.23 -6.88
C ARG A 12 12.50 6.76 -6.79
N PHE A 13 13.04 6.73 -5.57
CA PHE A 13 14.31 6.10 -5.23
C PHE A 13 14.24 5.58 -3.79
N PRO A 14 15.06 4.59 -3.39
CA PRO A 14 15.10 4.11 -2.01
C PRO A 14 15.53 5.22 -1.05
N THR A 15 14.86 5.36 0.09
CA THR A 15 15.23 6.38 1.10
C THR A 15 16.65 6.19 1.63
N TYR A 16 17.21 4.97 1.58
CA TYR A 16 18.61 4.71 1.91
C TYR A 16 19.59 5.47 1.00
N ASP A 17 19.22 5.74 -0.25
CA ASP A 17 20.03 6.48 -1.23
C ASP A 17 19.80 8.00 -1.17
N LEU A 18 19.07 8.50 -0.17
CA LEU A 18 18.87 9.94 0.02
C LEU A 18 20.18 10.74 0.11
N PRO A 19 21.26 10.26 0.77
CA PRO A 19 22.54 10.97 0.74
C PRO A 19 23.10 11.18 -0.68
N VAL A 20 22.90 10.21 -1.58
CA VAL A 20 23.31 10.32 -2.99
C VAL A 20 22.48 11.39 -3.71
N PHE A 21 21.17 11.42 -3.45
CA PHE A 21 20.29 12.46 -3.97
C PHE A 21 20.72 13.86 -3.51
N LEU A 22 21.05 14.03 -2.23
CA LEU A 22 21.48 15.33 -1.69
C LEU A 22 22.79 15.82 -2.31
N GLN A 23 23.77 14.93 -2.51
CA GLN A 23 25.01 15.25 -3.21
C GLN A 23 24.73 15.66 -4.66
N MET A 24 23.84 14.95 -5.36
CA MET A 24 23.42 15.32 -6.71
C MET A 24 22.73 16.69 -6.72
N ALA A 25 21.83 16.97 -5.77
CA ALA A 25 21.13 18.25 -5.66
C ALA A 25 22.10 19.42 -5.44
N GLN A 26 23.13 19.22 -4.63
CA GLN A 26 24.21 20.17 -4.43
C GLN A 26 25.00 20.42 -5.73
N GLN A 27 25.46 19.34 -6.40
CA GLN A 27 26.23 19.44 -7.65
C GLN A 27 25.44 20.07 -8.79
N LYS A 28 24.13 19.82 -8.84
CA LYS A 28 23.20 20.41 -9.82
C LYS A 28 22.65 21.76 -9.40
N GLN A 29 23.12 22.32 -8.28
CA GLN A 29 22.75 23.64 -7.76
C GLN A 29 21.24 23.85 -7.63
N PHE A 30 20.52 22.87 -7.07
CA PHE A 30 19.06 22.96 -6.94
C PHE A 30 18.59 24.20 -6.15
N SER A 31 19.38 24.65 -5.19
CA SER A 31 19.13 25.88 -4.41
C SER A 31 19.09 27.16 -5.27
N SER A 32 19.68 27.14 -6.47
CA SER A 32 19.59 28.24 -7.43
C SER A 32 18.25 28.28 -8.19
N LEU A 33 17.54 27.14 -8.24
CA LEU A 33 16.23 27.02 -8.90
C LEU A 33 15.10 27.41 -7.94
N HIS A 34 15.17 26.90 -6.71
CA HIS A 34 14.23 27.20 -5.63
C HIS A 34 14.96 27.14 -4.29
N THR A 35 14.69 28.09 -3.39
CA THR A 35 15.25 28.10 -2.03
C THR A 35 14.61 27.05 -1.12
N SER A 36 13.33 26.74 -1.37
CA SER A 36 12.54 25.86 -0.52
C SER A 36 11.84 24.78 -1.34
N LEU A 37 11.73 23.57 -0.77
CA LEU A 37 11.10 22.40 -1.36
C LEU A 37 9.94 21.93 -0.47
N CYS A 38 8.73 21.80 -1.02
CA CYS A 38 7.62 21.19 -0.30
C CYS A 38 7.87 19.70 -0.12
N ALA A 39 7.91 19.23 1.13
CA ALA A 39 8.20 17.86 1.49
C ALA A 39 7.19 17.36 2.51
N THR A 40 6.80 16.10 2.39
CA THR A 40 5.84 15.44 3.28
C THR A 40 6.36 14.07 3.72
N GLY A 41 5.63 13.42 4.63
CA GLY A 41 6.04 12.16 5.25
C GLY A 41 7.13 12.34 6.31
N GLY A 42 7.39 11.29 7.09
CA GLY A 42 8.37 11.34 8.19
C GLY A 42 9.79 11.75 7.76
N GLY A 43 10.17 11.50 6.50
CA GLY A 43 11.47 11.91 5.96
C GLY A 43 11.67 13.42 5.90
N ALA A 44 10.59 14.21 5.75
CA ALA A 44 10.67 15.67 5.74
C ALA A 44 11.12 16.24 7.09
N TYR A 45 10.83 15.55 8.19
CA TYR A 45 11.31 15.90 9.53
C TYR A 45 12.68 15.29 9.81
N LYS A 46 12.85 14.00 9.49
CA LYS A 46 14.08 13.26 9.81
C LYS A 46 15.31 13.84 9.13
N PHE A 47 15.19 14.30 7.88
CA PHE A 47 16.30 14.70 7.04
C PHE A 47 16.36 16.22 6.80
N GLU A 48 15.59 17.01 7.55
CA GLU A 48 15.55 18.47 7.38
C GLU A 48 16.96 19.10 7.44
N ASP A 49 17.73 18.75 8.47
CA ASP A 49 19.09 19.24 8.65
C ASP A 49 20.02 18.81 7.50
N ASP A 50 19.87 17.58 6.99
CA ASP A 50 20.68 17.07 5.88
C ASP A 50 20.40 17.85 4.59
N PHE A 51 19.13 18.16 4.31
CA PHE A 51 18.73 18.97 3.15
C PHE A 51 19.36 20.37 3.23
N MET A 52 19.27 21.01 4.39
CA MET A 52 19.80 22.36 4.59
C MET A 52 21.34 22.36 4.53
N THR A 53 22.00 21.43 5.21
CA THR A 53 23.47 21.41 5.34
C THR A 53 24.18 20.94 4.07
N VAL A 54 23.65 19.94 3.37
CA VAL A 54 24.30 19.34 2.19
C VAL A 54 23.91 20.09 0.90
N SER A 55 22.63 20.40 0.72
CA SER A 55 22.12 20.96 -0.53
C SER A 55 21.75 22.43 -0.47
N GLY A 56 21.70 23.03 0.73
CA GLY A 56 21.24 24.41 0.93
C GLY A 56 19.76 24.61 0.63
N LEU A 57 18.96 23.54 0.69
CA LEU A 57 17.53 23.57 0.43
C LEU A 57 16.77 23.57 1.75
N GLU A 58 15.88 24.53 1.93
CA GLU A 58 14.93 24.54 3.04
C GLU A 58 13.77 23.57 2.74
N LEU A 59 13.37 22.76 3.71
CA LEU A 59 12.19 21.92 3.57
C LEU A 59 10.96 22.63 4.12
N TRP A 60 10.00 22.86 3.23
CA TRP A 60 8.67 23.21 3.67
C TRP A 60 7.88 21.94 4.01
N LYS A 61 7.87 21.60 5.29
CA LYS A 61 7.27 20.38 5.83
C LYS A 61 5.74 20.47 5.82
N LEU A 62 5.10 19.45 5.27
CA LEU A 62 3.66 19.31 5.15
C LEU A 62 3.20 17.99 5.77
N ASP A 63 2.00 17.95 6.33
CA ASP A 63 1.45 16.74 6.93
C ASP A 63 1.25 15.61 5.88
N GLU A 64 1.59 14.38 6.27
CA GLU A 64 1.56 13.20 5.39
C GLU A 64 0.13 12.83 4.97
N ILE A 65 -0.82 12.89 5.90
CA ILE A 65 -2.20 12.50 5.67
C ILE A 65 -2.90 13.56 4.83
N ASP A 66 -2.70 14.83 5.14
CA ASP A 66 -3.29 15.95 4.38
C ASP A 66 -2.84 15.90 2.92
N CYS A 67 -1.53 15.71 2.68
CA CYS A 67 -0.99 15.58 1.34
C CYS A 67 -1.51 14.35 0.62
N LEU A 68 -1.62 13.20 1.32
CA LEU A 68 -2.18 11.98 0.76
C LEU A 68 -3.62 12.19 0.28
N ILE A 69 -4.50 12.75 1.12
CA ILE A 69 -5.90 12.98 0.76
C ILE A 69 -6.01 13.94 -0.42
N LYS A 70 -5.30 15.08 -0.38
CA LYS A 70 -5.28 16.06 -1.47
C LYS A 70 -4.80 15.43 -2.79
N GLY A 71 -3.74 14.63 -2.74
CA GLY A 71 -3.20 13.95 -3.90
C GLY A 71 -4.14 12.91 -4.51
N VAL A 72 -4.78 12.09 -3.68
CA VAL A 72 -5.77 11.09 -4.14
C VAL A 72 -6.92 11.80 -4.87
N LEU A 73 -7.54 12.79 -4.23
CA LEU A 73 -8.67 13.51 -4.79
C LEU A 73 -8.31 14.24 -6.09
N PHE A 74 -7.13 14.87 -6.13
CA PHE A 74 -6.67 15.57 -7.33
C PHE A 74 -6.42 14.63 -8.49
N ILE A 75 -5.64 13.56 -8.30
CA ILE A 75 -5.30 12.63 -9.38
C ILE A 75 -6.54 11.92 -9.90
N ASP A 76 -7.47 11.54 -9.02
CA ASP A 76 -8.74 10.97 -9.46
C ASP A 76 -9.57 11.96 -10.30
N SER A 77 -9.64 13.23 -9.89
CA SER A 77 -10.39 14.26 -10.62
C SER A 77 -9.86 14.56 -12.03
N VAL A 78 -8.55 14.38 -12.26
CA VAL A 78 -7.94 14.56 -13.59
C VAL A 78 -7.88 13.27 -14.40
N GLY A 79 -8.16 12.12 -13.77
CA GLY A 79 -8.07 10.80 -14.35
C GLY A 79 -6.66 10.41 -14.78
N PHE A 80 -6.57 9.35 -15.58
CA PHE A 80 -5.32 8.81 -16.10
C PHE A 80 -5.32 8.79 -17.62
N ASN A 81 -4.93 9.90 -18.26
CA ASN A 81 -4.84 10.03 -19.72
C ASN A 81 -6.14 9.61 -20.45
N GLY A 82 -7.29 10.00 -19.90
CA GLY A 82 -8.61 9.63 -20.42
C GLY A 82 -9.17 8.30 -19.90
N GLN A 83 -8.41 7.58 -19.06
CA GLN A 83 -8.87 6.39 -18.34
C GLN A 83 -9.21 6.72 -16.89
N SER A 84 -9.93 5.83 -16.20
CA SER A 84 -10.19 6.00 -14.78
C SER A 84 -8.92 5.79 -13.96
N GLN A 85 -8.74 6.63 -12.94
CA GLN A 85 -7.69 6.46 -11.95
C GLN A 85 -7.98 5.30 -11.00
N CYS A 86 -9.25 5.05 -10.71
CA CYS A 86 -9.69 4.03 -9.77
C CYS A 86 -10.19 2.79 -10.49
N PHE A 87 -9.96 1.63 -9.90
CA PHE A 87 -10.45 0.34 -10.38
C PHE A 87 -10.76 -0.61 -9.23
N TYR A 88 -11.55 -1.63 -9.52
CA TYR A 88 -11.71 -2.80 -8.65
C TYR A 88 -11.40 -4.08 -9.43
N LEU A 89 -11.23 -5.19 -8.70
CA LEU A 89 -11.07 -6.51 -9.29
C LEU A 89 -12.40 -7.27 -9.17
N GLU A 90 -12.99 -7.61 -10.31
CA GLU A 90 -14.18 -8.47 -10.36
C GLU A 90 -13.76 -9.94 -10.34
N ASN A 91 -14.49 -10.79 -9.60
CA ASN A 91 -14.18 -12.22 -9.43
C ASN A 91 -12.71 -12.50 -9.01
N PRO A 92 -12.17 -11.84 -7.96
CA PRO A 92 -10.73 -11.86 -7.66
C PRO A 92 -10.15 -13.24 -7.31
N LYS A 93 -11.01 -14.21 -6.93
CA LYS A 93 -10.61 -15.59 -6.62
C LYS A 93 -10.46 -16.48 -7.86
N ASP A 94 -11.20 -16.18 -8.92
CA ASP A 94 -11.25 -17.01 -10.13
C ASP A 94 -10.19 -16.50 -11.12
N PRO A 95 -9.10 -17.25 -11.37
CA PRO A 95 -8.04 -16.78 -12.25
C PRO A 95 -8.50 -16.52 -13.70
N GLU A 96 -9.52 -17.25 -14.18
CA GLU A 96 -10.04 -17.14 -15.54
C GLU A 96 -11.02 -15.98 -15.69
N ARG A 97 -11.76 -15.66 -14.63
CA ARG A 97 -12.77 -14.58 -14.62
C ARG A 97 -12.31 -13.29 -13.95
N CYS A 98 -11.14 -13.29 -13.32
CA CYS A 98 -10.64 -12.11 -12.61
C CYS A 98 -10.34 -10.98 -13.61
N GLN A 99 -11.08 -9.88 -13.52
CA GLN A 99 -10.95 -8.73 -14.42
C GLN A 99 -10.75 -7.42 -13.66
N LYS A 100 -9.89 -6.56 -14.22
CA LYS A 100 -9.71 -5.19 -13.74
C LYS A 100 -10.82 -4.32 -14.35
N ILE A 101 -11.69 -3.78 -13.50
CA ILE A 101 -12.82 -2.96 -13.94
C ILE A 101 -12.59 -1.50 -13.53
N PRO A 102 -12.58 -0.55 -14.48
CA PRO A 102 -12.52 0.87 -14.18
C PRO A 102 -13.69 1.29 -13.28
N TYR A 103 -13.42 2.17 -12.33
CA TYR A 103 -14.41 2.70 -11.40
C TYR A 103 -14.24 4.21 -11.28
N ASN A 104 -15.34 4.96 -11.39
CA ASN A 104 -15.30 6.41 -11.20
C ASN A 104 -15.62 6.74 -9.73
N LEU A 105 -14.72 7.43 -9.05
CA LEU A 105 -14.89 7.86 -7.65
C LEU A 105 -15.73 9.15 -7.53
N GLU A 106 -16.65 9.41 -8.46
CA GLU A 106 -17.66 10.47 -8.35
C GLU A 106 -18.37 10.41 -6.99
N ASN A 107 -18.30 11.51 -6.24
CA ASN A 107 -18.71 11.59 -4.84
C ASN A 107 -18.06 10.49 -3.97
N PRO A 108 -16.74 10.61 -3.72
CA PRO A 108 -15.97 9.52 -3.12
C PRO A 108 -16.32 9.26 -1.64
N TYR A 109 -17.09 10.14 -1.01
CA TYR A 109 -17.34 10.11 0.44
C TYR A 109 -18.64 9.37 0.84
N PRO A 110 -18.65 8.66 1.97
CA PRO A 110 -17.48 8.31 2.76
C PRO A 110 -16.66 7.19 2.09
N LEU A 111 -15.35 7.19 2.31
CA LEU A 111 -14.45 6.08 1.99
C LEU A 111 -13.47 5.79 3.12
N LEU A 112 -12.98 4.56 3.17
CA LEU A 112 -11.89 4.15 4.03
C LEU A 112 -10.62 4.10 3.17
N LEU A 113 -9.63 4.93 3.49
CA LEU A 113 -8.35 4.94 2.80
C LEU A 113 -7.33 4.15 3.61
N VAL A 114 -6.79 3.08 3.04
CA VAL A 114 -5.79 2.21 3.66
C VAL A 114 -4.47 2.43 2.94
N ASN A 115 -3.58 3.23 3.55
CA ASN A 115 -2.27 3.53 2.99
C ASN A 115 -1.23 2.52 3.49
N ILE A 116 -0.77 1.63 2.59
CA ILE A 116 0.17 0.56 2.88
C ILE A 116 1.60 0.98 2.43
N GLY A 117 2.31 1.62 3.35
CA GLY A 117 3.73 1.97 3.21
C GLY A 117 4.62 0.98 3.97
N SER A 118 5.64 1.50 4.66
CA SER A 118 6.46 0.69 5.59
C SER A 118 5.60 0.10 6.71
N GLY A 119 4.75 0.92 7.33
CA GLY A 119 3.61 0.50 8.13
C GLY A 119 2.29 0.73 7.39
N VAL A 120 1.17 0.77 8.11
CA VAL A 120 -0.16 1.02 7.55
C VAL A 120 -0.90 2.08 8.35
N SER A 121 -1.46 3.07 7.66
CA SER A 121 -2.41 4.04 8.23
C SER A 121 -3.79 3.84 7.60
N ILE A 122 -4.84 3.82 8.45
CA ILE A 122 -6.23 3.63 8.02
C ILE A 122 -7.02 4.89 8.38
N LEU A 123 -7.60 5.51 7.36
CA LEU A 123 -8.29 6.79 7.46
C LEU A 123 -9.77 6.60 7.10
N ALA A 124 -10.67 7.20 7.88
CA ALA A 124 -12.05 7.41 7.47
C ALA A 124 -12.16 8.82 6.90
N VAL A 125 -12.60 8.93 5.65
CA VAL A 125 -12.67 10.19 4.90
C VAL A 125 -14.13 10.51 4.61
N TYR A 126 -14.67 11.52 5.28
CA TYR A 126 -16.08 11.93 5.19
C TYR A 126 -16.29 13.13 4.26
N SER A 127 -15.26 13.95 4.06
CA SER A 127 -15.20 15.00 3.03
C SER A 127 -13.74 15.35 2.74
N LYS A 128 -13.51 16.29 1.81
CA LYS A 128 -12.17 16.79 1.47
C LYS A 128 -11.40 17.36 2.68
N ASP A 129 -12.11 17.93 3.65
CA ASP A 129 -11.54 18.60 4.83
C ASP A 129 -11.94 17.90 6.14
N ASN A 130 -12.71 16.81 6.07
CA ASN A 130 -13.16 16.05 7.24
C ASN A 130 -12.76 14.58 7.10
N TYR A 131 -11.66 14.23 7.76
CA TYR A 131 -11.15 12.88 7.86
C TYR A 131 -10.48 12.68 9.21
N LYS A 132 -10.38 11.43 9.62
CA LYS A 132 -9.66 11.04 10.84
C LYS A 132 -8.84 9.79 10.59
N ARG A 133 -7.69 9.70 11.26
CA ARG A 133 -6.93 8.47 11.35
C ARG A 133 -7.60 7.54 12.35
N VAL A 134 -8.29 6.52 11.85
CA VAL A 134 -9.03 5.54 12.67
C VAL A 134 -8.05 4.70 13.48
N THR A 135 -7.05 4.14 12.81
CA THR A 135 -6.01 3.29 13.42
C THR A 135 -4.86 3.09 12.43
N GLY A 136 -3.93 2.20 12.79
CA GLY A 136 -2.93 1.66 11.88
C GLY A 136 -2.38 0.32 12.39
N THR A 137 -1.49 -0.27 11.60
CA THR A 137 -0.72 -1.45 12.01
C THR A 137 0.74 -1.26 11.61
N SER A 138 1.66 -1.73 12.45
CA SER A 138 3.08 -1.78 12.10
C SER A 138 3.41 -2.92 11.13
N LEU A 139 2.48 -3.87 10.95
CA LEU A 139 2.59 -4.99 10.00
C LEU A 139 2.25 -4.53 8.58
N GLY A 140 3.16 -3.79 7.96
CA GLY A 140 3.01 -3.23 6.62
C GLY A 140 3.99 -3.80 5.60
N GLY A 141 4.24 -3.06 4.52
CA GLY A 141 5.18 -3.45 3.47
C GLY A 141 6.62 -3.55 3.96
N GLY A 142 6.99 -2.81 5.00
CA GLY A 142 8.30 -2.91 5.65
C GLY A 142 8.47 -4.24 6.40
N THR A 143 7.40 -4.74 7.03
CA THR A 143 7.41 -6.07 7.66
C THR A 143 7.51 -7.17 6.62
N PHE A 144 6.73 -7.09 5.53
CA PHE A 144 6.85 -8.03 4.42
C PHE A 144 8.28 -8.07 3.89
N PHE A 145 8.83 -6.90 3.52
CA PHE A 145 10.15 -6.85 2.90
C PHE A 145 11.25 -7.29 3.87
N GLY A 146 11.25 -6.80 5.10
CA GLY A 146 12.26 -7.16 6.11
C GLY A 146 12.25 -8.65 6.46
N LEU A 147 11.07 -9.26 6.61
CA LEU A 147 10.98 -10.71 6.86
C LEU A 147 11.41 -11.51 5.63
N CYS A 148 11.06 -11.09 4.41
CA CYS A 148 11.57 -11.74 3.20
C CYS A 148 13.09 -11.68 3.13
N CYS A 149 13.72 -10.53 3.37
CA CYS A 149 15.18 -10.42 3.43
C CYS A 149 15.80 -11.42 4.42
N LEU A 150 15.23 -11.56 5.62
CA LEU A 150 15.73 -12.47 6.64
C LEU A 150 15.52 -13.95 6.28
N LEU A 151 14.36 -14.30 5.72
CA LEU A 151 13.96 -15.69 5.49
C LEU A 151 14.46 -16.25 4.15
N THR A 152 14.66 -15.40 3.15
CA THR A 152 15.02 -15.83 1.79
C THR A 152 16.36 -15.29 1.33
N GLY A 153 16.86 -14.21 1.92
CA GLY A 153 18.07 -13.52 1.49
C GLY A 153 17.85 -12.58 0.29
N CYS A 154 16.61 -12.29 -0.10
CA CYS A 154 16.35 -11.29 -1.14
C CYS A 154 16.85 -9.90 -0.72
N SER A 155 17.29 -9.09 -1.68
CA SER A 155 17.84 -7.75 -1.44
C SER A 155 16.95 -6.62 -1.96
N THR A 156 15.95 -6.93 -2.79
CA THR A 156 15.02 -5.94 -3.35
C THR A 156 13.56 -6.34 -3.14
N PHE A 157 12.68 -5.34 -3.12
CA PHE A 157 11.24 -5.58 -2.97
C PHE A 157 10.68 -6.35 -4.17
N GLU A 158 11.16 -6.03 -5.37
CA GLU A 158 10.84 -6.70 -6.62
C GLU A 158 11.22 -8.19 -6.59
N GLU A 159 12.43 -8.53 -6.12
CA GLU A 159 12.87 -9.92 -5.93
C GLU A 159 12.01 -10.67 -4.90
N ALA A 160 11.64 -10.01 -3.80
CA ALA A 160 10.74 -10.60 -2.81
C ALA A 160 9.36 -10.95 -3.39
N LEU A 161 8.81 -10.08 -4.25
CA LEU A 161 7.55 -10.33 -4.96
C LEU A 161 7.68 -11.43 -6.01
N GLU A 162 8.80 -11.48 -6.74
CA GLU A 162 9.09 -12.54 -7.70
C GLU A 162 9.13 -13.91 -7.01
N MET A 163 9.89 -14.03 -5.90
CA MET A 163 9.89 -15.24 -5.07
C MET A 163 8.48 -15.60 -4.59
N ALA A 164 7.72 -14.62 -4.09
CA ALA A 164 6.34 -14.85 -3.63
C ALA A 164 5.37 -15.23 -4.76
N SER A 165 5.69 -14.97 -6.03
CA SER A 165 4.87 -15.39 -7.17
C SER A 165 5.02 -16.87 -7.51
N LEU A 166 6.16 -17.47 -7.14
CA LEU A 166 6.52 -18.86 -7.44
C LEU A 166 6.24 -19.82 -6.28
N GLY A 167 6.00 -19.29 -5.08
CA GLY A 167 5.82 -20.09 -3.86
C GLY A 167 4.38 -20.52 -3.59
N ASP A 168 4.26 -21.51 -2.72
CA ASP A 168 3.00 -22.02 -2.16
C ASP A 168 2.97 -21.84 -0.63
N SER A 169 2.15 -20.90 -0.16
CA SER A 169 2.04 -20.61 1.27
C SER A 169 1.46 -21.79 2.07
N THR A 170 0.72 -22.71 1.44
CA THR A 170 0.07 -23.83 2.17
C THR A 170 1.06 -24.86 2.71
N LYS A 171 2.31 -24.85 2.24
CA LYS A 171 3.39 -25.66 2.82
C LYS A 171 3.92 -25.06 4.14
N VAL A 172 3.79 -23.75 4.30
CA VAL A 172 4.29 -22.97 5.44
C VAL A 172 3.21 -22.72 6.49
N ASP A 173 2.02 -22.36 6.03
CA ASP A 173 0.85 -22.03 6.85
C ASP A 173 0.12 -23.30 7.30
N LYS A 174 -0.46 -23.26 8.50
CA LYS A 174 -1.39 -24.30 8.96
C LYS A 174 -2.81 -23.87 8.65
N LEU A 175 -3.53 -24.69 7.89
CA LEU A 175 -4.89 -24.42 7.43
C LEU A 175 -5.94 -25.02 8.39
N VAL A 176 -7.20 -24.59 8.25
CA VAL A 176 -8.33 -25.15 9.03
C VAL A 176 -8.43 -26.67 8.84
N ARG A 177 -8.27 -27.16 7.61
CA ARG A 177 -8.31 -28.61 7.32
C ARG A 177 -7.19 -29.41 7.99
N ASP A 178 -6.05 -28.77 8.29
CA ASP A 178 -4.93 -29.43 8.96
C ASP A 178 -5.20 -29.66 10.46
N ILE A 179 -6.25 -29.00 11.00
CA ILE A 179 -6.68 -29.13 12.39
C ILE A 179 -7.99 -29.93 12.48
N TYR A 180 -8.95 -29.63 11.61
CA TYR A 180 -10.31 -30.18 11.67
C TYR A 180 -10.56 -31.34 10.68
N GLY A 181 -9.62 -31.64 9.77
CA GLY A 181 -9.80 -32.64 8.71
C GLY A 181 -10.73 -32.19 7.58
N GLY A 182 -11.22 -30.94 7.59
CA GLY A 182 -12.16 -30.38 6.63
C GLY A 182 -12.52 -28.94 6.99
N ASP A 183 -13.77 -28.54 6.72
CA ASP A 183 -14.32 -27.25 7.13
C ASP A 183 -14.63 -27.22 8.64
N TYR A 184 -14.53 -26.06 9.27
CA TYR A 184 -15.11 -25.85 10.59
C TYR A 184 -16.53 -25.28 10.44
N GLU A 185 -17.49 -26.19 10.26
CA GLU A 185 -18.88 -25.87 9.85
C GLU A 185 -19.59 -24.92 10.80
N ARG A 186 -19.43 -25.08 12.13
CA ARG A 186 -20.16 -24.31 13.15
C ARG A 186 -20.02 -22.79 12.96
N PHE A 187 -18.84 -22.33 12.53
CA PHE A 187 -18.55 -20.92 12.30
C PHE A 187 -18.29 -20.58 10.83
N GLY A 188 -18.54 -21.53 9.91
CA GLY A 188 -18.39 -21.33 8.48
C GLY A 188 -16.95 -21.01 8.06
N LEU A 189 -15.94 -21.58 8.70
CA LEU A 189 -14.55 -21.41 8.27
C LEU A 189 -14.19 -22.53 7.28
N PRO A 190 -13.89 -22.20 6.02
CA PRO A 190 -13.59 -23.23 5.02
C PRO A 190 -12.21 -23.85 5.30
N GLY A 191 -12.04 -25.12 4.94
CA GLY A 191 -10.84 -25.91 5.20
C GLY A 191 -9.58 -25.34 4.54
N TYR A 192 -9.73 -24.54 3.48
CA TYR A 192 -8.62 -23.85 2.82
C TYR A 192 -8.21 -22.54 3.51
N ALA A 193 -8.97 -22.03 4.50
CA ALA A 193 -8.60 -20.83 5.23
C ALA A 193 -7.36 -21.10 6.09
N VAL A 194 -6.48 -20.09 6.19
CA VAL A 194 -5.34 -20.13 7.11
C VAL A 194 -5.85 -20.05 8.53
N ALA A 195 -5.53 -21.05 9.35
CA ALA A 195 -5.82 -21.07 10.78
C ALA A 195 -4.66 -20.47 11.59
N SER A 196 -3.42 -20.76 11.19
CA SER A 196 -2.21 -20.20 11.78
C SER A 196 -1.15 -19.95 10.71
N SER A 197 -0.89 -18.68 10.41
CA SER A 197 0.24 -18.25 9.58
C SER A 197 1.55 -18.82 10.11
N PHE A 198 2.40 -19.37 9.24
CA PHE A 198 3.66 -20.06 9.59
C PHE A 198 3.51 -21.24 10.57
N GLY A 199 2.29 -21.71 10.82
CA GLY A 199 2.00 -22.72 11.85
C GLY A 199 2.64 -24.09 11.59
N ASN A 200 2.98 -24.43 10.34
CA ASN A 200 3.69 -25.68 10.05
C ASN A 200 5.19 -25.59 10.35
N MET A 201 5.75 -24.38 10.49
CA MET A 201 7.19 -24.17 10.70
C MET A 201 7.67 -24.54 12.10
N MET A 202 6.78 -24.94 13.02
CA MET A 202 7.16 -25.55 14.29
C MET A 202 7.77 -26.95 14.10
N SER A 203 7.34 -27.67 13.05
CA SER A 203 7.90 -28.99 12.69
C SER A 203 9.24 -28.85 11.97
N LYS A 204 10.27 -29.56 12.43
CA LYS A 204 11.59 -29.59 11.79
C LYS A 204 11.51 -30.14 10.37
N GLU A 205 10.82 -31.26 10.19
CA GLU A 205 10.63 -31.89 8.88
C GLU A 205 10.00 -30.93 7.87
N LYS A 206 8.98 -30.16 8.30
CA LYS A 206 8.36 -29.15 7.45
C LYS A 206 9.34 -28.04 7.09
N ARG A 207 10.11 -27.52 8.06
CA ARG A 207 11.15 -26.51 7.80
C ARG A 207 12.20 -26.98 6.79
N ASP A 208 12.60 -28.25 6.87
CA ASP A 208 13.61 -28.82 5.96
C ASP A 208 13.07 -29.02 4.53
N SER A 209 11.74 -28.96 4.34
CA SER A 209 11.06 -29.21 3.06
C SER A 209 10.60 -27.97 2.30
N VAL A 210 10.49 -26.80 2.97
CA VAL A 210 9.97 -25.58 2.34
C VAL A 210 11.04 -24.85 1.54
N SER A 211 10.64 -24.24 0.43
CA SER A 211 11.53 -23.38 -0.35
C SER A 211 11.51 -21.93 0.15
N LYS A 212 12.45 -21.12 -0.35
CA LYS A 212 12.48 -19.68 -0.09
C LYS A 212 11.25 -18.97 -0.66
N GLU A 213 10.82 -19.40 -1.83
CA GLU A 213 9.63 -18.91 -2.53
C GLU A 213 8.37 -19.19 -1.69
N ASP A 214 8.26 -20.38 -1.10
CA ASP A 214 7.14 -20.73 -0.20
C ASP A 214 7.10 -19.79 1.02
N LEU A 215 8.26 -19.47 1.62
CA LEU A 215 8.37 -18.52 2.73
C LEU A 215 8.04 -17.08 2.31
N ALA A 216 8.49 -16.63 1.15
CA ALA A 216 8.12 -15.32 0.59
C ALA A 216 6.61 -15.22 0.35
N ARG A 217 6.01 -16.27 -0.23
CA ARG A 217 4.56 -16.37 -0.45
C ARG A 217 3.80 -16.32 0.87
N ALA A 218 4.19 -17.10 1.86
CA ALA A 218 3.54 -17.10 3.18
C ALA A 218 3.64 -15.76 3.90
N THR A 219 4.79 -15.08 3.77
CA THR A 219 4.99 -13.73 4.29
C THR A 219 4.03 -12.75 3.63
N LEU A 220 3.92 -12.78 2.28
CA LEU A 220 3.00 -11.94 1.52
C LEU A 220 1.54 -12.18 1.93
N VAL A 221 1.11 -13.44 1.96
CA VAL A 221 -0.26 -13.84 2.32
C VAL A 221 -0.60 -13.40 3.74
N THR A 222 0.31 -13.59 4.69
CA THR A 222 0.10 -13.25 6.11
C THR A 222 -0.09 -11.74 6.30
N ILE A 223 0.82 -10.93 5.75
CA ILE A 223 0.74 -9.47 5.88
C ILE A 223 -0.51 -8.94 5.17
N THR A 224 -0.78 -9.39 3.94
CA THR A 224 -1.94 -8.92 3.17
C THR A 224 -3.27 -9.28 3.82
N ASN A 225 -3.43 -10.52 4.31
CA ASN A 225 -4.67 -10.94 4.98
C ASN A 225 -4.86 -10.22 6.32
N ASN A 226 -3.78 -9.95 7.06
CA ASN A 226 -3.85 -9.16 8.29
C ASN A 226 -4.36 -7.74 8.01
N ILE A 227 -3.80 -7.07 7.00
CA ILE A 227 -4.25 -5.75 6.56
C ILE A 227 -5.71 -5.78 6.12
N GLY A 228 -6.11 -6.75 5.30
CA GLY A 228 -7.50 -6.91 4.86
C GLY A 228 -8.48 -7.11 6.01
N SER A 229 -8.11 -7.90 7.02
CA SER A 229 -8.93 -8.12 8.21
C SER A 229 -9.12 -6.85 9.04
N ILE A 230 -8.03 -6.10 9.29
CA ILE A 230 -8.09 -4.82 10.03
C ILE A 230 -8.92 -3.80 9.25
N ALA A 231 -8.70 -3.68 7.94
CA ALA A 231 -9.47 -2.78 7.07
C ALA A 231 -10.96 -3.11 7.11
N ARG A 232 -11.34 -4.40 7.04
CA ARG A 232 -12.72 -4.86 7.17
C ARG A 232 -13.33 -4.45 8.52
N MET A 233 -12.62 -4.67 9.63
CA MET A 233 -13.12 -4.28 10.96
C MET A 233 -13.33 -2.77 11.08
N CYS A 234 -12.40 -1.97 10.56
CA CYS A 234 -12.52 -0.51 10.53
C CYS A 234 -13.70 -0.06 9.66
N ALA A 235 -13.84 -0.63 8.47
CA ALA A 235 -14.93 -0.34 7.54
C ALA A 235 -16.31 -0.61 8.18
N VAL A 236 -16.46 -1.75 8.85
CA VAL A 236 -17.70 -2.09 9.58
C VAL A 236 -17.95 -1.12 10.73
N ASN A 237 -16.94 -0.82 11.55
CA ASN A 237 -17.10 0.07 12.70
C ASN A 237 -17.43 1.53 12.30
N GLU A 238 -16.90 1.98 11.17
CA GLU A 238 -17.16 3.32 10.63
C GLU A 238 -18.38 3.39 9.71
N ASN A 239 -19.06 2.27 9.46
CA ASN A 239 -20.17 2.14 8.51
C ASN A 239 -19.81 2.60 7.07
N ILE A 240 -18.62 2.23 6.60
CA ILE A 240 -18.10 2.56 5.27
C ILE A 240 -17.97 1.30 4.43
N ASN A 241 -18.53 1.29 3.22
CA ASN A 241 -18.52 0.14 2.32
C ASN A 241 -17.45 0.19 1.21
N ARG A 242 -16.85 1.36 0.98
CA ARG A 242 -15.77 1.56 0.00
C ARG A 242 -14.42 1.63 0.71
N VAL A 243 -13.57 0.65 0.43
CA VAL A 243 -12.20 0.60 0.97
C VAL A 243 -11.20 0.77 -0.16
N VAL A 244 -10.51 1.90 -0.18
CA VAL A 244 -9.48 2.22 -1.17
C VAL A 244 -8.12 1.87 -0.58
N PHE A 245 -7.38 0.98 -1.22
CA PHE A 245 -6.01 0.65 -0.83
C PHE A 245 -5.01 1.39 -1.72
N VAL A 246 -4.01 2.00 -1.09
CA VAL A 246 -2.92 2.73 -1.74
C VAL A 246 -1.59 2.39 -1.08
N GLY A 247 -0.49 2.95 -1.58
CA GLY A 247 0.85 2.76 -1.07
C GLY A 247 1.68 1.76 -1.88
N ASN A 248 3.00 1.95 -1.87
CA ASN A 248 3.94 1.22 -2.72
C ASN A 248 4.02 -0.29 -2.44
N PHE A 249 3.45 -0.79 -1.33
CA PHE A 249 3.33 -2.24 -1.12
C PHE A 249 2.55 -2.94 -2.25
N LEU A 250 1.60 -2.23 -2.86
CA LEU A 250 0.76 -2.75 -3.93
C LEU A 250 1.38 -2.62 -5.32
N ARG A 251 2.50 -1.90 -5.45
CA ARG A 251 3.23 -1.75 -6.71
C ARG A 251 3.61 -3.11 -7.26
N ILE A 252 3.20 -3.36 -8.52
CA ILE A 252 3.38 -4.62 -9.26
C ILE A 252 2.91 -5.88 -8.49
N ASN A 253 2.11 -5.71 -7.45
CA ASN A 253 1.73 -6.75 -6.49
C ASN A 253 0.24 -7.11 -6.67
N THR A 254 -0.08 -7.60 -7.87
CA THR A 254 -1.45 -8.02 -8.23
C THR A 254 -1.95 -9.18 -7.36
N ILE A 255 -1.03 -9.98 -6.83
CA ILE A 255 -1.32 -11.05 -5.86
C ILE A 255 -2.00 -10.45 -4.62
N SER A 256 -1.40 -9.42 -4.02
CA SER A 256 -1.97 -8.81 -2.82
C SER A 256 -3.24 -8.03 -3.11
N MET A 257 -3.35 -7.37 -4.26
CA MET A 257 -4.61 -6.74 -4.68
C MET A 257 -5.75 -7.77 -4.78
N LYS A 258 -5.52 -8.93 -5.42
CA LYS A 258 -6.51 -10.01 -5.51
C LYS A 258 -6.87 -10.57 -4.13
N LEU A 259 -5.88 -10.78 -3.26
CA LEU A 259 -6.11 -11.25 -1.90
C LEU A 259 -6.95 -10.25 -1.08
N LEU A 260 -6.65 -8.95 -1.15
CA LEU A 260 -7.44 -7.90 -0.48
C LEU A 260 -8.87 -7.84 -1.00
N ALA A 261 -9.05 -7.87 -2.34
CA ALA A 261 -10.36 -7.86 -2.96
C ALA A 261 -11.20 -9.07 -2.54
N TYR A 262 -10.62 -10.26 -2.63
CA TYR A 262 -11.27 -11.50 -2.20
C TYR A 262 -11.58 -11.50 -0.70
N ALA A 263 -10.63 -11.09 0.15
CA ALA A 263 -10.83 -11.09 1.59
C ALA A 263 -11.97 -10.15 2.01
N LEU A 264 -12.03 -8.94 1.44
CA LEU A 264 -13.11 -8.01 1.75
C LEU A 264 -14.45 -8.54 1.28
N GLU A 265 -14.54 -9.06 0.05
CA GLU A 265 -15.78 -9.60 -0.51
C GLU A 265 -16.28 -10.82 0.28
N TYR A 266 -15.41 -11.80 0.49
CA TYR A 266 -15.76 -13.06 1.16
C TYR A 266 -16.19 -12.84 2.62
N TRP A 267 -15.37 -12.14 3.42
CA TRP A 267 -15.62 -11.97 4.86
C TRP A 267 -16.69 -10.92 5.18
N SER A 268 -17.10 -10.10 4.20
CA SER A 268 -18.24 -9.17 4.34
C SER A 268 -19.51 -9.66 3.66
N LYS A 269 -19.50 -10.86 3.06
CA LYS A 269 -20.63 -11.37 2.23
C LYS A 269 -21.03 -10.38 1.13
N GLY A 270 -20.04 -9.75 0.49
CA GLY A 270 -20.21 -8.79 -0.60
C GLY A 270 -20.58 -7.37 -0.18
N GLN A 271 -20.67 -7.05 1.12
CA GLN A 271 -21.02 -5.70 1.59
C GLN A 271 -19.89 -4.68 1.45
N LEU A 272 -18.64 -5.12 1.51
CA LEU A 272 -17.46 -4.28 1.33
C LEU A 272 -16.81 -4.53 -0.02
N LYS A 273 -16.34 -3.45 -0.65
CA LYS A 273 -15.64 -3.51 -1.93
C LYS A 273 -14.25 -2.88 -1.81
N ALA A 274 -13.25 -3.62 -2.31
CA ALA A 274 -11.87 -3.15 -2.41
C ALA A 274 -11.68 -2.36 -3.71
N PHE A 275 -11.08 -1.20 -3.59
CA PHE A 275 -10.70 -0.34 -4.70
C PHE A 275 -9.20 -0.07 -4.65
N PHE A 276 -8.62 0.16 -5.82
CA PHE A 276 -7.20 0.44 -6.02
C PHE A 276 -7.05 1.63 -6.95
N LEU A 277 -5.88 2.27 -6.94
CA LEU A 277 -5.59 3.44 -7.76
C LEU A 277 -4.28 3.22 -8.54
N GLU A 278 -4.24 3.64 -9.81
CA GLU A 278 -3.08 3.40 -10.69
C GLU A 278 -1.78 4.07 -10.19
N HIS A 279 -1.91 5.18 -9.47
CA HIS A 279 -0.78 5.98 -8.95
C HIS A 279 -0.53 5.74 -7.45
N GLU A 280 -0.85 4.54 -6.97
CA GLU A 280 -0.91 4.13 -5.54
C GLU A 280 0.19 4.67 -4.63
N GLY A 281 1.43 4.84 -5.11
CA GLY A 281 2.57 5.25 -4.31
C GLY A 281 2.89 6.75 -4.29
N TYR A 282 2.15 7.61 -5.01
CA TYR A 282 2.60 8.97 -5.33
C TYR A 282 1.73 10.10 -4.80
N PHE A 283 0.59 9.80 -4.19
CA PHE A 283 -0.39 10.82 -3.81
C PHE A 283 0.16 11.85 -2.80
N GLY A 284 0.96 11.42 -1.81
CA GLY A 284 1.60 12.37 -0.89
C GLY A 284 2.50 13.39 -1.60
N ALA A 285 3.31 12.95 -2.57
CA ALA A 285 4.15 13.84 -3.37
C ALA A 285 3.32 14.80 -4.23
N VAL A 286 2.20 14.33 -4.79
CA VAL A 286 1.26 15.18 -5.53
C VAL A 286 0.63 16.21 -4.59
N GLY A 287 0.18 15.82 -3.40
CA GLY A 287 -0.34 16.75 -2.40
C GLY A 287 0.66 17.84 -2.04
N ALA A 288 1.93 17.48 -1.81
CA ALA A 288 2.98 18.46 -1.55
C ALA A 288 3.21 19.43 -2.73
N LEU A 289 3.16 18.93 -3.98
CA LEU A 289 3.20 19.79 -5.17
C LEU A 289 2.00 20.75 -5.23
N LEU A 290 0.81 20.30 -4.83
CA LEU A 290 -0.39 21.13 -4.83
C LEU A 290 -0.33 22.23 -3.76
N GLU A 291 0.38 22.05 -2.65
CA GLU A 291 0.59 23.09 -1.63
C GLU A 291 1.57 24.19 -2.09
N LEU A 292 2.62 23.81 -2.83
CA LEU A 292 3.41 24.80 -3.57
C LEU A 292 2.51 25.58 -4.54
N LEU A 293 1.60 24.82 -5.17
CA LEU A 293 0.45 25.19 -5.98
C LEU A 293 -0.54 26.18 -5.36
N THR A 294 -0.56 26.39 -4.06
CA THR A 294 -1.52 27.29 -3.39
C THR A 294 -0.82 28.52 -2.86
N THR A 295 0.45 28.41 -2.44
CA THR A 295 1.08 29.45 -1.62
C THR A 295 1.99 30.44 -2.35
N ILE A 296 2.38 30.18 -3.60
CA ILE A 296 3.06 31.20 -4.43
C ILE A 296 2.00 32.21 -4.95
N THR A 297 1.42 32.98 -4.03
CA THR A 297 0.52 34.13 -4.28
C THR A 297 1.12 35.37 -3.66
#